data_AF-A0A418RG71-F1
#
_entry.id   AF-A0A418RG71-F1
#
_cell.length_a   1.000
_cell.length_b   1.000
_cell.length_c   1.000
_cell.angle_alpha   90.00
_cell.angle_beta   90.00
_cell.angle_gamma   90.00
#
_symmetry.space_group_name_H-M   'P 1'
#
loop_
_entity.id
_entity.type
_entity.pdbx_description
1 polymer ?
#
loop_
_entity_poly.entity_id
_entity_poly.type
_entity_poly.pdbx_seq_one_letter_code
_entity_poly.pdbx_strand_id
1 'polypeptide(L)' 'MRLTKPQTDTILQTVSNWAGTNASVYLFGSRLNDQAKGGDIDLFIETHSALSLLLRAQIKMELEAKLGLPV' A
#
# COMPACT_ATOMS: atom_id res chain seq x y z
N MET A 1 -14.65 3.26 0.19
CA MET A 1 -13.21 3.03 0.48
C MET A 1 -12.68 4.20 1.30
N ARG A 2 -12.08 3.93 2.47
CA ARG A 2 -11.52 4.94 3.38
C ARG A 2 -10.07 5.33 3.05
N LEU A 3 -9.82 5.60 1.76
CA LEU A 3 -8.57 6.18 1.24
C LEU A 3 -8.91 7.36 0.34
N THR A 4 -8.19 8.46 0.50
CA THR A 4 -8.32 9.62 -0.38
C THR A 4 -7.58 9.39 -1.69
N LYS A 5 -7.94 10.14 -2.74
CA LYS A 5 -7.24 10.06 -4.03
C LYS A 5 -5.72 10.29 -3.91
N PRO A 6 -5.23 11.32 -3.17
CA PRO A 6 -3.80 11.47 -2.92
C PRO A 6 -3.14 10.27 -2.22
N GLN A 7 -3.84 9.62 -1.29
CA GLN A 7 -3.31 8.42 -0.60
C GLN A 7 -3.22 7.23 -1.58
N THR A 8 -4.24 7.01 -2.40
CA THR A 8 -4.20 6.00 -3.45
C THR A 8 -3.07 6.26 -4.42
N ASP A 9 -2.87 7.50 -4.87
CA ASP A 9 -1.80 7.84 -5.80
C ASP A 9 -0.42 7.65 -5.16
N THR A 10 -0.27 8.00 -3.87
CA THR A 10 0.95 7.75 -3.10
C THR A 10 1.25 6.25 -3.01
N ILE A 11 0.25 5.42 -2.72
CA ILE A 11 0.40 3.96 -2.65
C ILE A 11 0.88 3.42 -3.99
N LEU A 12 0.18 3.76 -5.08
CA LEU A 12 0.51 3.26 -6.42
C LEU A 12 1.93 3.67 -6.84
N GLN A 13 2.31 4.93 -6.60
CA GLN A 13 3.64 5.44 -6.93
C GLN A 13 4.76 4.77 -6.13
N THR A 14 4.59 4.65 -4.81
CA THR A 14 5.59 3.99 -3.97
C THR A 14 5.73 2.52 -4.33
N VAL A 15 4.63 1.79 -4.56
CA VAL A 15 4.73 0.39 -5.01
C VAL A 15 5.40 0.29 -6.38
N SER A 16 5.04 1.14 -7.35
CA SER A 16 5.68 1.07 -8.68
C SER A 16 7.18 1.36 -8.64
N ASN A 17 7.63 2.25 -7.74
CA ASN A 17 9.05 2.61 -7.61
C ASN A 17 9.91 1.46 -7.09
N TRP A 18 9.37 0.62 -6.22
CA TRP A 18 10.11 -0.47 -5.59
C TRP A 18 9.84 -1.85 -6.18
N ALA A 19 8.59 -2.10 -6.60
CA ALA A 19 8.12 -3.39 -7.10
C ALA A 19 8.01 -3.44 -8.63
N GLY A 20 8.24 -2.31 -9.31
CA GLY A 20 8.16 -2.18 -10.77
C GLY A 20 6.78 -1.76 -11.28
N THR A 21 6.72 -1.28 -12.52
CA THR A 21 5.51 -0.72 -13.13
C THR A 21 4.42 -1.74 -13.43
N ASN A 22 4.76 -3.03 -13.43
CA ASN A 22 3.82 -4.13 -13.68
C ASN A 22 3.23 -4.70 -12.38
N ALA A 23 3.54 -4.10 -11.23
CA ALA A 23 2.95 -4.50 -9.96
C ALA A 23 1.48 -4.08 -9.87
N SER A 24 0.63 -5.00 -9.41
CA SER A 24 -0.77 -4.72 -9.10
C SER A 24 -0.95 -4.55 -7.60
N VAL A 25 -1.77 -3.58 -7.20
CA VAL A 25 -2.04 -3.29 -5.79
C VAL A 25 -3.52 -3.46 -5.50
N TYR A 26 -3.84 -4.26 -4.50
CA TYR A 26 -5.20 -4.51 -4.05
C TYR A 26 -5.35 -4.08 -2.60
N LEU A 27 -6.36 -3.25 -2.32
CA LEU A 27 -6.75 -2.92 -0.97
C LEU A 27 -7.68 -3.99 -0.43
N PHE A 28 -7.42 -4.47 0.78
CA PHE A 28 -8.35 -5.35 1.49
C PHE A 28 -8.54 -4.89 2.95
N GLY A 29 -9.24 -5.71 3.74
CA GLY A 29 -9.40 -5.48 5.16
C GLY A 29 -10.29 -4.28 5.53
N SER A 30 -9.98 -3.66 6.66
CA SER A 30 -10.91 -2.76 7.35
C SER A 30 -11.23 -1.47 6.58
N ARG A 31 -10.34 -1.06 5.66
CA ARG A 31 -10.46 0.20 4.89
C ARG A 31 -11.51 0.13 3.77
N LEU A 32 -12.05 -1.06 3.49
CA LEU A 32 -13.17 -1.25 2.56
C LEU A 32 -14.52 -0.84 3.17
N ASN A 33 -14.67 -0.92 4.49
CA ASN A 33 -15.90 -0.52 5.17
C ASN A 33 -15.87 0.97 5.53
N ASP A 34 -16.70 1.78 4.88
CA ASP A 34 -16.76 3.24 5.10
C ASP A 34 -17.33 3.64 6.47
N GLN A 35 -18.03 2.73 7.16
CA GLN A 35 -18.58 2.97 8.50
C GLN A 35 -17.60 2.59 9.64
N ALA A 36 -16.47 1.96 9.31
CA ALA A 36 -15.46 1.59 10.31
C ALA A 36 -14.61 2.80 10.75
N LYS A 37 -14.05 2.72 11.97
CA LYS A 37 -13.14 3.73 12.54
C LYS A 37 -11.73 3.16 12.70
N GLY A 38 -10.71 3.97 12.44
CA GLY A 38 -9.30 3.56 12.55
C GLY A 38 -8.92 2.42 11.60
N GLY A 39 -7.91 1.66 11.99
CA GLY A 39 -7.40 0.48 11.27
C GLY A 39 -6.23 0.77 10.34
N ASP A 40 -5.48 -0.28 10.04
CA ASP A 40 -4.31 -0.24 9.18
C ASP A 40 -4.73 -0.28 7.69
N ILE A 41 -3.79 0.01 6.79
CA ILE A 41 -4.01 -0.12 5.35
C ILE A 41 -3.47 -1.47 4.89
N ASP A 42 -4.35 -2.46 4.84
CA ASP A 42 -3.99 -3.80 4.39
C ASP A 42 -3.85 -3.84 2.85
N LEU A 43 -2.63 -4.02 2.35
CA LEU A 43 -2.32 -4.07 0.92
C LEU A 43 -1.80 -5.44 0.49
N PHE A 44 -2.34 -5.95 -0.62
CA PHE A 44 -1.76 -7.08 -1.34
C PHE A 44 -1.08 -6.57 -2.60
N ILE A 45 0.21 -6.84 -2.73
CA ILE A 45 1.03 -6.43 -3.87
C ILE A 45 1.37 -7.68 -4.68
N GLU A 46 0.83 -7.74 -5.88
CA GLU A 46 1.09 -8.80 -6.85
C GLU A 46 2.20 -8.36 -7.80
N THR A 47 3.20 -9.22 -8.00
CA THR A 47 4.38 -8.94 -8.81
C THR A 47 4.77 -10.17 -9.62
N HIS A 48 5.39 -9.97 -10.79
CA HIS A 48 5.90 -11.08 -11.61
C HIS A 48 7.08 -11.81 -10.98
N SER A 49 7.80 -11.17 -10.06
CA SER A 49 8.99 -11.71 -9.41
C SER A 49 8.90 -11.48 -7.91
N ALA A 50 9.31 -12.49 -7.14
CA ALA A 50 9.23 -12.40 -5.69
C ALA A 50 10.06 -11.23 -5.15
N LEU A 51 9.42 -10.35 -4.37
CA LEU A 51 10.11 -9.28 -3.67
C LEU A 51 10.94 -9.86 -2.51
N SER A 52 12.17 -9.39 -2.36
CA SER A 52 13.00 -9.70 -1.19
C SER A 52 12.40 -9.11 0.09
N LEU A 53 12.76 -9.67 1.25
CA LEU A 53 12.35 -9.14 2.56
C LEU A 53 12.71 -7.66 2.72
N LEU A 54 13.90 -7.26 2.25
CA LEU A 54 14.36 -5.88 2.32
C LEU A 54 13.48 -4.94 1.49
N LEU A 55 13.13 -5.32 0.26
CA LEU A 55 12.25 -4.50 -0.59
C LEU A 55 10.86 -4.36 0.01
N ARG A 56 10.29 -5.44 0.57
CA ARG A 56 9.00 -5.38 1.26
C ARG A 56 9.05 -4.41 2.45
N ALA A 57 10.14 -4.44 3.23
CA ALA A 57 10.33 -3.52 4.35
C ALA A 57 10.47 -2.06 3.88
N GLN A 58 11.19 -1.79 2.78
CA GLN A 58 11.32 -0.44 2.20
C GLN A 58 9.96 0.11 1.76
N ILE A 59 9.17 -0.69 1.06
CA ILE A 59 7.80 -0.32 0.66
C ILE A 59 6.96 0.04 1.88
N LYS A 60 6.94 -0.83 2.90
CA LYS A 60 6.18 -0.60 4.13
C LYS A 60 6.58 0.72 4.81
N MET A 61 7.88 0.92 5.06
CA MET A 61 8.37 2.11 5.75
C MET A 61 8.06 3.40 4.98
N GLU A 62 8.22 3.39 3.65
CA GLU A 62 7.95 4.57 2.84
C GLU A 62 6.45 4.90 2.80
N LEU A 63 5.58 3.88 2.71
CA LEU A 63 4.14 4.09 2.76
C LEU A 63 3.71 4.67 4.11
N GLU A 64 4.17 4.11 5.23
CA GLU A 64 3.85 4.63 6.56
C GLU A 64 4.32 6.08 6.73
N ALA A 65 5.54 6.40 6.27
CA ALA A 65 6.11 7.74 6.34
C ALA A 65 5.33 8.76 5.49
N LYS A 66 4.90 8.39 4.28
CA LYS A 66 4.17 9.30 3.37
C LYS A 66 2.68 9.42 3.70
N LEU A 67 2.05 8.36 4.19
CA LEU A 67 0.62 8.33 4.46
C LEU A 67 0.28 8.82 5.86
N GLY A 68 1.24 8.77 6.81
CA GLY A 68 0.99 9.09 8.22
C GLY A 68 -0.01 8.12 8.87
N LEU A 69 -0.12 6.91 8.30
CA LEU A 69 -1.04 5.85 8.70
C LEU A 69 -0.28 4.53 8.76
N PRO A 70 -0.65 3.60 9.66
CA PRO A 70 -0.09 2.26 9.69
C PRO A 70 -0.50 1.46 8.43
N VAL A 71 0.45 0.65 7.93
CA VAL A 71 0.36 -0.17 6.70
C VAL A 71 0.93 -1.55 6.98
#